data_AF-A0AAE9PKS8-F1
#
_entry.id   AF-A0AAE9PKS8-F1
#
_cell.length_a   1.000
_cell.length_b   1.000
_cell.length_c   1.000
_cell.angle_alpha   90.00
_cell.angle_beta   90.00
_cell.angle_gamma   90.00
#
_symmetry.space_group_name_H-M   'P 1'
#
loop_
_entity.id
_entity.type
_entity.pdbx_description
1 polymer ?
#
loop_
_entity_poly.entity_id
_entity_poly.type
_entity_poly.pdbx_seq_one_letter_code
_entity_poly.pdbx_strand_id
1 'polypeptide(L)'
;MIPSHSLFDAHWRWLSLLSLALLSGCASEPPAPTSPATPAGRPIPKAMQPQKPADMKSRIVRFLPRSVVDKPGWANDVVTALTTQGLTVSDHNVCSVLAVAEQEATYQADPVVPNLNKIAWKEINARAGKLLIPEFMVRTALSIQSPTGKSYAERIDKLRTEREMSEIFEDMIGSVPMGKQLFGNLNPVRTGGPMQVSVAFAEANARGYPYPVKESIRHEVFTRRGGIWFGTKHIFGYPADYPDTLYRFADFNAGWYASRNAAFQAAVSRVSGKPLALDGDLIRYDSDLPGKTELAVHSIASRVNMSKQAIHQSLKLGDTSDFAKSDLYHRVFALADKQAGTRQPRAILPGIQLKSPKITRNLTTAWFAKRVDDREQACVRKMASIR
;
A
#
# COMPACT_ATOMS: atom_id res chain seq x y z
N MET A 1 50.00 43.75 9.54
CA MET A 1 50.49 43.11 10.77
C MET A 1 50.34 41.59 10.63
N ILE A 2 51.45 40.94 10.29
CA ILE A 2 51.82 39.52 10.53
C ILE A 2 52.36 39.48 11.98
N PRO A 3 52.27 38.39 12.79
CA PRO A 3 52.82 37.04 12.51
C PRO A 3 51.92 35.85 12.88
N SER A 4 51.90 34.68 12.23
CA SER A 4 52.93 33.72 11.76
C SER A 4 53.72 33.03 12.87
N HIS A 5 53.49 31.73 13.08
CA HIS A 5 54.55 30.71 13.12
C HIS A 5 54.00 29.33 12.75
N SER A 6 54.70 28.71 11.82
CA SER A 6 54.57 27.35 11.31
C SER A 6 55.73 26.50 11.89
N LEU A 7 55.68 25.20 11.63
CA LEU A 7 56.78 24.27 11.29
C LEU A 7 56.93 23.09 12.26
N PHE A 8 56.76 21.88 11.72
CA PHE A 8 57.85 20.92 11.42
C PHE A 8 57.18 19.72 10.73
N ASP A 9 57.23 19.61 9.40
CA ASP A 9 58.30 19.01 8.57
C ASP A 9 58.70 17.58 8.96
N ALA A 10 58.45 16.64 8.04
CA ALA A 10 59.49 15.72 7.57
C ALA A 10 59.04 14.95 6.31
N HIS A 11 59.74 15.23 5.22
CA HIS A 11 59.81 14.47 3.99
C HIS A 11 60.50 13.11 4.19
N TRP A 12 60.09 12.05 3.46
CA TRP A 12 61.07 11.24 2.70
C TRP A 12 60.41 10.42 1.58
N ARG A 13 61.02 10.49 0.40
CA ARG A 13 60.69 9.71 -0.80
C ARG A 13 61.55 8.44 -0.86
N TRP A 14 60.89 7.31 -1.11
CA TRP A 14 61.27 6.18 -1.98
C TRP A 14 62.70 5.63 -1.90
N LEU A 15 62.82 4.38 -1.43
CA LEU A 15 63.79 3.39 -1.92
C LEU A 15 63.13 2.01 -1.94
N SER A 16 63.22 1.38 -3.11
CA SER A 16 62.68 0.08 -3.48
C SER A 16 63.38 -1.07 -2.75
N LEU A 17 62.62 -2.07 -2.30
CA LEU A 17 63.10 -3.45 -2.12
C LEU A 17 61.96 -4.43 -2.45
N LEU A 18 62.20 -5.27 -3.47
CA LEU A 18 61.37 -6.42 -3.79
C LEU A 18 61.36 -7.40 -2.62
N SER A 19 60.19 -7.95 -2.30
CA SER A 19 60.06 -9.24 -1.62
C SER A 19 58.73 -9.87 -2.03
N LEU A 20 58.80 -10.93 -2.84
CA LEU A 20 57.68 -11.83 -3.11
C LEU A 20 57.24 -12.50 -1.80
N ALA A 21 55.97 -12.37 -1.44
CA ALA A 21 55.30 -13.32 -0.56
C ALA A 21 53.85 -13.51 -1.05
N LEU A 22 53.61 -14.64 -1.71
CA LEU A 22 52.27 -15.14 -2.04
C LEU A 22 51.60 -15.60 -0.74
N LEU A 23 50.63 -14.82 -0.25
CA LEU A 23 49.66 -15.27 0.74
C LEU A 23 48.26 -15.01 0.18
N SER A 24 47.61 -16.08 -0.27
CA SER A 24 46.21 -16.12 -0.66
C SER A 24 45.32 -15.94 0.56
N GLY A 25 44.98 -14.69 0.89
CA GLY A 25 43.94 -14.35 1.85
C GLY A 25 42.62 -14.14 1.12
N CYS A 26 41.70 -15.10 1.23
CA CYS A 26 40.31 -14.92 0.79
C CYS A 26 39.66 -13.88 1.71
N ALA A 27 39.32 -12.72 1.14
CA ALA A 27 38.46 -11.73 1.77
C ALA A 27 37.11 -12.38 2.09
N SER A 28 36.78 -12.45 3.38
CA SER A 28 35.46 -12.91 3.83
C SER A 28 34.52 -11.70 3.90
N GLU A 29 33.51 -11.74 3.04
CA GLU A 29 32.38 -10.80 2.99
C GLU A 29 31.57 -10.88 4.29
N PRO A 30 31.04 -9.75 4.83
CA PRO A 30 30.21 -9.79 6.03
C PRO A 30 28.93 -10.60 5.77
N PRO A 31 28.50 -11.47 6.71
CA PRO A 31 27.36 -12.35 6.48
C PRO A 31 26.06 -11.54 6.36
N ALA A 32 25.27 -11.88 5.34
CA ALA A 32 23.93 -11.38 5.14
C ALA A 32 23.04 -11.64 6.37
N PRO A 33 22.08 -10.75 6.69
CA PRO A 33 21.17 -10.94 7.82
C PRO A 33 20.37 -12.23 7.66
N THR A 34 20.49 -13.11 8.64
CA THR A 34 19.80 -14.39 8.73
C THR A 34 18.30 -14.18 8.89
N SER A 35 17.54 -14.49 7.84
CA SER A 35 16.10 -14.77 7.97
C SER A 35 15.88 -16.10 8.71
N PRO A 36 14.83 -16.25 9.53
CA PRO A 36 14.57 -17.48 10.25
C PRO A 36 14.40 -18.64 9.28
N ALA A 37 15.13 -19.72 9.53
CA ALA A 37 15.19 -20.90 8.68
C ALA A 37 13.81 -21.55 8.52
N THR A 38 13.33 -21.63 7.28
CA THR A 38 12.27 -22.53 6.86
C THR A 38 12.68 -23.97 7.16
N PRO A 39 11.80 -24.85 7.68
CA PRO A 39 12.12 -26.25 7.86
C PRO A 39 12.63 -26.85 6.55
N ALA A 40 13.86 -27.37 6.57
CA ALA A 40 14.50 -27.98 5.41
C ALA A 40 13.63 -29.12 4.85
N GLY A 41 13.29 -29.07 3.55
CA GLY A 41 12.82 -30.25 2.81
C GLY A 41 11.47 -30.14 2.08
N ARG A 42 10.72 -29.04 2.12
CA ARG A 42 9.58 -28.87 1.20
C ARG A 42 10.02 -28.21 -0.12
N PRO A 43 9.77 -28.83 -1.29
CA PRO A 43 10.01 -28.18 -2.57
C PRO A 43 9.22 -26.87 -2.65
N ILE A 44 9.86 -25.80 -3.12
CA ILE A 44 9.18 -24.54 -3.41
C ILE A 44 8.10 -24.82 -4.47
N PRO A 45 6.82 -24.45 -4.24
CA PRO A 45 5.76 -24.65 -5.22
C PRO A 45 6.15 -24.06 -6.58
N LYS A 46 5.80 -24.74 -7.68
CA LYS A 46 6.18 -24.31 -9.05
C LYS A 46 5.84 -22.84 -9.33
N ALA A 47 4.68 -22.38 -8.87
CA ALA A 47 4.24 -21.00 -9.04
C ALA A 47 5.12 -19.95 -8.32
N MET A 48 5.86 -20.37 -7.30
CA MET A 48 6.77 -19.50 -6.52
C MET A 48 8.21 -19.57 -7.04
N GLN A 49 8.53 -20.44 -7.98
CA GLN A 49 9.88 -20.56 -8.52
C GLN A 49 10.25 -19.30 -9.32
N PRO A 50 11.49 -18.79 -9.18
CA PRO A 50 11.96 -17.66 -9.97
C PRO A 50 11.93 -17.95 -11.47
N GLN A 51 11.56 -16.94 -12.24
CA GLN A 51 11.54 -16.95 -13.70
C GLN A 51 12.43 -15.81 -14.22
N LYS A 52 13.05 -16.01 -15.39
CA LYS A 52 13.83 -14.94 -16.02
C LYS A 52 12.89 -13.78 -16.38
N PRO A 53 13.28 -12.52 -16.11
CA PRO A 53 12.45 -11.35 -16.41
C PRO A 53 11.94 -11.30 -17.86
N ALA A 54 12.78 -11.63 -18.85
CA ALA A 54 12.39 -11.63 -20.26
C ALA A 54 11.32 -12.67 -20.59
N ASP A 55 11.48 -13.89 -20.06
CA ASP A 55 10.52 -14.99 -20.25
C ASP A 55 9.18 -14.64 -19.59
N MET A 56 9.24 -14.09 -18.37
CA MET A 56 8.04 -13.65 -17.66
C MET A 56 7.29 -12.55 -18.41
N LYS A 57 8.00 -11.56 -18.98
CA LYS A 57 7.35 -10.51 -19.80
C LYS A 57 6.57 -11.12 -20.96
N SER A 58 7.16 -12.09 -21.67
CA SER A 58 6.52 -12.78 -22.78
C SER A 58 5.27 -13.56 -22.32
N ARG A 59 5.34 -14.20 -21.15
CA ARG A 59 4.20 -14.93 -20.56
C ARG A 59 3.07 -13.99 -20.14
N ILE A 60 3.37 -12.83 -19.55
CA ILE A 60 2.36 -11.81 -19.22
C ILE A 60 1.65 -11.30 -20.49
N VAL A 61 2.38 -11.04 -21.57
CA VAL A 61 1.77 -10.61 -22.85
C VAL A 61 0.79 -11.66 -23.39
N ARG A 62 1.13 -12.95 -23.28
CA ARG A 62 0.25 -14.06 -23.69
C ARG A 62 -0.95 -14.21 -22.77
N PHE A 63 -0.78 -13.98 -21.46
CA PHE A 63 -1.84 -14.07 -20.46
C PHE A 63 -2.90 -12.97 -20.60
N LEU A 64 -2.46 -11.72 -20.79
CA LEU A 64 -3.36 -10.56 -20.77
C LEU A 64 -4.46 -10.66 -21.85
N PRO A 65 -5.72 -10.27 -21.57
CA PRO A 65 -6.80 -10.28 -22.56
C PRO A 65 -6.48 -9.44 -23.80
N ARG A 66 -6.98 -9.83 -24.98
CA ARG A 66 -6.74 -9.10 -26.26
C ARG A 66 -7.17 -7.63 -26.23
N SER A 67 -8.16 -7.28 -25.42
CA SER A 67 -8.65 -5.91 -25.25
C SER A 67 -7.68 -4.99 -24.49
N VAL A 68 -6.68 -5.54 -23.80
CA VAL A 68 -5.72 -4.73 -23.04
C VAL A 68 -4.80 -3.99 -24.00
N VAL A 69 -4.84 -2.66 -23.93
CA VAL A 69 -3.95 -1.77 -24.69
C VAL A 69 -2.53 -1.86 -24.13
N ASP A 70 -1.55 -1.95 -25.02
CA ASP A 70 -0.12 -1.99 -24.69
C ASP A 70 0.25 -3.08 -23.65
N LYS A 71 -0.08 -4.34 -23.99
CA LYS A 71 0.35 -5.52 -23.19
C LYS A 71 1.86 -5.57 -22.93
N PRO A 72 2.75 -5.26 -23.88
CA PRO A 72 4.18 -5.24 -23.62
C PRO A 72 4.56 -4.25 -22.51
N GLY A 73 3.95 -3.07 -22.50
CA GLY A 73 4.12 -2.09 -21.44
C GLY A 73 3.64 -2.57 -20.07
N TRP A 74 2.47 -3.21 -20.00
CA TRP A 74 1.99 -3.87 -18.77
C TRP A 74 2.98 -4.91 -18.25
N ALA A 75 3.45 -5.79 -19.13
CA ALA A 75 4.42 -6.82 -18.78
C ALA A 75 5.73 -6.22 -18.26
N ASN A 76 6.20 -5.14 -18.88
CA ASN A 76 7.38 -4.42 -18.44
C ASN A 76 7.20 -3.81 -17.05
N ASP A 77 6.10 -3.09 -16.83
CA ASP A 77 5.85 -2.38 -15.57
C ASP A 77 5.67 -3.34 -14.39
N VAL A 78 4.97 -4.47 -14.58
CA VAL A 78 4.83 -5.52 -13.55
C VAL A 78 6.18 -6.13 -13.19
N VAL A 79 6.98 -6.53 -14.19
CA VAL A 79 8.29 -7.13 -13.93
C VAL A 79 9.25 -6.13 -13.30
N THR A 80 9.26 -4.87 -13.75
CA THR A 80 10.07 -3.81 -13.14
C THR A 80 9.64 -3.53 -11.71
N ALA A 81 8.33 -3.51 -11.41
CA ALA A 81 7.85 -3.32 -10.05
C ALA A 81 8.33 -4.42 -9.10
N LEU A 82 8.35 -5.67 -9.54
CA LEU A 82 8.88 -6.78 -8.76
C LEU A 82 10.40 -6.68 -8.57
N THR A 83 11.16 -6.53 -9.67
CA THR A 83 12.63 -6.55 -9.61
C THR A 83 13.20 -5.38 -8.82
N THR A 84 12.68 -4.17 -9.01
CA THR A 84 13.20 -2.97 -8.32
C THR A 84 12.88 -2.95 -6.83
N GLN A 85 11.92 -3.76 -6.38
CA GLN A 85 11.57 -3.93 -4.97
C GLN A 85 12.22 -5.19 -4.36
N GLY A 86 13.12 -5.85 -5.09
CA GLY A 86 13.80 -7.07 -4.63
C GLY A 86 12.87 -8.28 -4.49
N LEU A 87 11.70 -8.24 -5.12
CA LEU A 87 10.72 -9.32 -5.09
C LEU A 87 11.04 -10.35 -6.18
N THR A 88 10.85 -11.63 -5.85
CA THR A 88 11.01 -12.70 -6.83
C THR A 88 10.03 -12.52 -7.99
N VAL A 89 10.55 -12.58 -9.22
CA VAL A 89 9.71 -12.68 -10.42
C VAL A 89 9.25 -14.13 -10.55
N SER A 90 8.04 -14.42 -10.07
CA SER A 90 7.41 -15.73 -10.07
C SER A 90 5.97 -15.63 -10.55
N ASP A 91 5.35 -16.75 -10.94
CA ASP A 91 3.95 -16.77 -11.39
C ASP A 91 3.02 -16.23 -10.29
N HIS A 92 3.24 -16.63 -9.03
CA HIS A 92 2.47 -16.18 -7.87
C HIS A 92 2.54 -14.66 -7.70
N ASN A 93 3.74 -14.07 -7.67
CA ASN A 93 3.88 -12.63 -7.42
C ASN A 93 3.34 -11.81 -8.59
N VAL A 94 3.58 -12.25 -9.83
CA VAL A 94 3.00 -11.62 -11.03
C VAL A 94 1.48 -11.71 -11.02
N CYS A 95 0.92 -12.87 -10.71
CA CYS A 95 -0.51 -13.07 -10.66
C CYS A 95 -1.19 -12.30 -9.53
N SER A 96 -0.53 -12.10 -8.38
CA SER A 96 -1.02 -11.23 -7.31
C SER A 96 -1.17 -9.78 -7.78
N VAL A 97 -0.16 -9.25 -8.48
CA VAL A 97 -0.22 -7.88 -9.04
C VAL A 97 -1.29 -7.76 -10.12
N LEU A 98 -1.34 -8.72 -11.05
CA LEU A 98 -2.31 -8.73 -12.14
C LEU A 98 -3.75 -8.93 -11.65
N ALA A 99 -3.97 -9.71 -10.59
CA ALA A 99 -5.30 -9.95 -10.04
C ALA A 99 -5.89 -8.68 -9.40
N VAL A 100 -5.08 -7.93 -8.65
CA VAL A 100 -5.50 -6.64 -8.09
C VAL A 100 -5.76 -5.63 -9.22
N ALA A 101 -4.86 -5.54 -10.20
CA ALA A 101 -5.04 -4.62 -11.34
C ALA A 101 -6.29 -4.96 -12.19
N GLU A 102 -6.63 -6.25 -12.32
CA GLU A 102 -7.87 -6.67 -12.98
C GLU A 102 -9.11 -6.29 -12.17
N GLN A 103 -9.07 -6.52 -10.84
CA GLN A 103 -10.18 -6.26 -9.95
C GLN A 103 -10.50 -4.77 -9.84
N GLU A 104 -9.47 -3.91 -9.76
CA GLU A 104 -9.63 -2.47 -9.54
C GLU A 104 -9.98 -1.71 -10.82
N ALA A 105 -9.32 -2.04 -11.93
CA ALA A 105 -9.43 -1.23 -13.14
C ALA A 105 -9.52 -2.03 -14.45
N THR A 106 -9.63 -3.36 -14.39
CA THR A 106 -9.69 -4.23 -15.59
C THR A 106 -8.55 -3.91 -16.58
N TYR A 107 -7.34 -3.76 -16.05
CA TYR A 107 -6.14 -3.40 -16.82
C TYR A 107 -6.23 -2.08 -17.59
N GLN A 108 -6.81 -1.04 -16.97
CA GLN A 108 -6.79 0.34 -17.46
C GLN A 108 -6.11 1.23 -16.42
N ALA A 109 -5.23 2.13 -16.86
CA ALA A 109 -4.56 3.03 -15.93
C ALA A 109 -5.47 4.16 -15.42
N ASP A 110 -6.31 4.69 -16.31
CA ASP A 110 -7.22 5.81 -16.05
C ASP A 110 -8.63 5.45 -16.59
N PRO A 111 -9.35 4.51 -15.94
CA PRO A 111 -10.63 4.04 -16.43
C PRO A 111 -11.70 5.14 -16.36
N VAL A 112 -12.57 5.17 -17.37
CA VAL A 112 -13.76 6.04 -17.36
C VAL A 112 -14.70 5.60 -16.25
N VAL A 113 -15.12 6.55 -15.42
CA VAL A 113 -16.13 6.33 -14.39
C VAL A 113 -17.49 6.78 -14.93
N PRO A 114 -18.47 5.88 -15.08
CA PRO A 114 -19.80 6.24 -15.58
C PRO A 114 -20.44 7.35 -14.73
N ASN A 115 -20.97 8.37 -15.39
CA ASN A 115 -21.66 9.52 -14.76
C ASN A 115 -20.80 10.32 -13.76
N LEU A 116 -19.47 10.30 -13.87
CA LEU A 116 -18.59 10.98 -12.91
C LEU A 116 -18.87 12.48 -12.78
N ASN A 117 -19.12 13.16 -13.90
CA ASN A 117 -19.54 14.56 -13.92
C ASN A 117 -20.79 14.83 -13.05
N LYS A 118 -21.82 13.99 -13.16
CA LYS A 118 -23.05 14.11 -12.36
C LYS A 118 -22.79 13.85 -10.87
N ILE A 119 -21.95 12.85 -10.56
CA ILE A 119 -21.54 12.55 -9.18
C ILE A 119 -20.79 13.73 -8.58
N ALA A 120 -19.86 14.32 -9.33
CA ALA A 120 -19.07 15.48 -8.91
C ALA A 120 -19.97 16.68 -8.60
N TRP A 121 -20.87 17.04 -9.53
CA TRP A 121 -21.83 18.14 -9.30
C TRP A 121 -22.74 17.89 -8.10
N LYS A 122 -23.23 16.67 -7.93
CA LYS A 122 -24.06 16.30 -6.78
C LYS A 122 -23.32 16.53 -5.46
N GLU A 123 -22.05 16.11 -5.37
CA GLU A 123 -21.24 16.30 -4.16
C GLU A 123 -20.89 17.77 -3.92
N ILE A 124 -20.52 18.51 -4.97
CA ILE A 124 -20.25 19.95 -4.91
C ILE A 124 -21.48 20.70 -4.38
N ASN A 125 -22.65 20.47 -4.97
CA ASN A 125 -23.91 21.11 -4.57
C ASN A 125 -24.34 20.68 -3.17
N ALA A 126 -24.16 19.41 -2.79
CA ALA A 126 -24.46 18.94 -1.45
C ALA A 126 -23.60 19.64 -0.38
N ARG A 127 -22.30 19.89 -0.67
CA ARG A 127 -21.42 20.65 0.23
C ARG A 127 -21.81 22.13 0.30
N ALA A 128 -22.10 22.75 -0.84
CA ALA A 128 -22.54 24.15 -0.91
C ALA A 128 -23.87 24.37 -0.19
N GLY A 129 -24.82 23.43 -0.32
CA GLY A 129 -26.12 23.47 0.35
C GLY A 129 -26.01 23.43 1.88
N LYS A 130 -25.01 22.74 2.45
CA LYS A 130 -24.72 22.79 3.90
C LYS A 130 -24.34 24.18 4.39
N LEU A 131 -23.87 25.05 3.48
CA LEU A 131 -23.52 26.44 3.73
C LEU A 131 -24.61 27.41 3.22
N LEU A 132 -25.79 26.90 2.86
CA LEU A 132 -26.91 27.68 2.30
C LEU A 132 -26.57 28.43 1.01
N ILE A 133 -25.59 27.95 0.24
CA ILE A 133 -25.20 28.51 -1.05
C ILE A 133 -26.05 27.85 -2.15
N PRO A 134 -26.87 28.61 -2.92
CA PRO A 134 -27.67 28.08 -4.03
C PRO A 134 -26.80 27.54 -5.18
N GLU A 135 -27.28 26.50 -5.86
CA GLU A 135 -26.53 25.82 -6.93
C GLU A 135 -26.11 26.74 -8.09
N PHE A 136 -26.96 27.71 -8.47
CA PHE A 136 -26.64 28.65 -9.53
C PHE A 136 -25.43 29.51 -9.18
N MET A 137 -25.29 29.93 -7.90
CA MET A 137 -24.13 30.70 -7.45
C MET A 137 -22.84 29.88 -7.54
N VAL A 138 -22.91 28.58 -7.22
CA VAL A 138 -21.76 27.67 -7.34
C VAL A 138 -21.33 27.53 -8.80
N ARG A 139 -22.29 27.35 -9.72
CA ARG A 139 -21.99 27.28 -11.16
C ARG A 139 -21.37 28.57 -11.68
N THR A 140 -21.88 29.73 -11.26
CA THR A 140 -21.30 31.04 -11.62
C THR A 140 -19.88 31.17 -11.08
N ALA A 141 -19.63 30.82 -9.81
CA ALA A 141 -18.30 30.86 -9.23
C ALA A 141 -17.30 29.95 -9.96
N LEU A 142 -17.75 28.78 -10.43
CA LEU A 142 -16.92 27.84 -11.21
C LEU A 142 -16.83 28.20 -12.70
N SER A 143 -17.45 29.30 -13.14
CA SER A 143 -17.31 29.81 -14.52
C SER A 143 -15.98 30.54 -14.75
N ILE A 144 -15.17 30.74 -13.71
CA ILE A 144 -13.81 31.27 -13.85
C ILE A 144 -12.96 30.37 -14.76
N GLN A 145 -12.11 31.01 -15.56
CA GLN A 145 -11.25 30.33 -16.52
C GLN A 145 -10.14 29.56 -15.80
N SER A 146 -9.92 28.32 -16.22
CA SER A 146 -8.79 27.52 -15.78
C SER A 146 -7.58 27.72 -16.72
N PRO A 147 -6.37 27.24 -16.38
CA PRO A 147 -5.20 27.34 -17.25
C PRO A 147 -5.36 26.74 -18.65
N THR A 148 -6.38 25.90 -18.86
CA THR A 148 -6.69 25.27 -20.15
C THR A 148 -7.50 26.16 -21.10
N GLY A 149 -7.93 27.35 -20.66
CA GLY A 149 -8.82 28.25 -21.41
C GLY A 149 -10.29 27.82 -21.44
N LYS A 150 -10.65 26.78 -20.67
CA LYS A 150 -12.03 26.38 -20.36
C LYS A 150 -12.35 26.74 -18.91
N SER A 151 -13.62 27.00 -18.62
CA SER A 151 -14.04 27.19 -17.22
C SER A 151 -13.98 25.90 -16.41
N TYR A 152 -13.85 26.00 -15.08
CA TYR A 152 -13.91 24.80 -14.23
C TYR A 152 -15.26 24.09 -14.35
N ALA A 153 -16.37 24.83 -14.48
CA ALA A 153 -17.70 24.26 -14.72
C ALA A 153 -17.74 23.40 -15.99
N GLU A 154 -17.21 23.90 -17.12
CA GLU A 154 -17.13 23.16 -18.38
C GLU A 154 -16.25 21.90 -18.28
N ARG A 155 -15.14 21.98 -17.52
CA ARG A 155 -14.27 20.84 -17.27
C ARG A 155 -14.98 19.77 -16.42
N ILE A 156 -15.71 20.18 -15.39
CA ILE A 156 -16.51 19.27 -14.55
C ILE A 156 -17.67 18.66 -15.35
N ASP A 157 -18.33 19.41 -16.23
CA ASP A 157 -19.42 18.90 -17.08
C ASP A 157 -18.95 17.78 -18.03
N LYS A 158 -17.69 17.85 -18.48
CA LYS A 158 -17.06 16.87 -19.40
C LYS A 158 -16.24 15.80 -18.69
N LEU A 159 -16.20 15.80 -17.36
CA LEU A 159 -15.37 14.93 -16.54
C LEU A 159 -15.70 13.44 -16.72
N ARG A 160 -14.66 12.63 -16.98
CA ARG A 160 -14.77 11.18 -17.22
C ARG A 160 -13.89 10.34 -16.30
N THR A 161 -12.75 10.84 -15.86
CA THR A 161 -11.80 10.04 -15.06
C THR A 161 -11.45 10.67 -13.72
N GLU A 162 -10.94 9.86 -12.79
CA GLU A 162 -10.47 10.34 -11.49
C GLU A 162 -9.21 11.20 -11.61
N ARG A 163 -8.34 10.90 -12.57
CA ARG A 163 -7.15 11.72 -12.84
C ARG A 163 -7.57 13.13 -13.27
N GLU A 164 -8.50 13.25 -14.22
CA GLU A 164 -9.05 14.55 -14.65
C GLU A 164 -9.65 15.32 -13.46
N MET A 165 -10.35 14.63 -12.55
CA MET A 165 -10.92 15.25 -11.35
C MET A 165 -9.81 15.77 -10.43
N SER A 166 -8.74 15.00 -10.23
CA SER A 166 -7.57 15.42 -9.44
C SER A 166 -6.92 16.66 -10.05
N GLU A 167 -6.68 16.64 -11.36
CA GLU A 167 -6.05 17.75 -12.10
C GLU A 167 -6.89 19.03 -12.03
N ILE A 168 -8.21 18.93 -12.21
CA ILE A 168 -9.14 20.06 -12.04
C ILE A 168 -9.01 20.67 -10.65
N PHE A 169 -8.95 19.84 -9.60
CA PHE A 169 -8.81 20.30 -8.23
C PHE A 169 -7.44 20.96 -7.99
N GLU A 170 -6.36 20.34 -8.47
CA GLU A 170 -4.99 20.83 -8.33
C GLU A 170 -4.75 22.15 -9.07
N ASP A 171 -5.36 22.33 -10.24
CA ASP A 171 -5.34 23.60 -10.96
C ASP A 171 -6.07 24.70 -10.19
N MET A 172 -7.23 24.38 -9.61
CA MET A 172 -8.05 25.33 -8.86
C MET A 172 -7.31 25.85 -7.64
N ILE A 173 -6.77 24.96 -6.80
CA ILE A 173 -5.98 25.37 -5.63
C ILE A 173 -4.64 25.98 -6.04
N GLY A 174 -4.10 25.64 -7.22
CA GLY A 174 -2.89 26.22 -7.77
C GLY A 174 -3.04 27.69 -8.20
N SER A 175 -4.27 28.15 -8.45
CA SER A 175 -4.56 29.56 -8.76
C SER A 175 -4.42 30.50 -7.55
N VAL A 176 -4.42 29.93 -6.34
CA VAL A 176 -4.28 30.68 -5.08
C VAL A 176 -2.83 30.56 -4.60
N PRO A 177 -2.16 31.67 -4.20
CA PRO A 177 -0.83 31.61 -3.59
C PRO A 177 -0.79 30.61 -2.42
N MET A 178 0.20 29.72 -2.43
CA MET A 178 0.33 28.61 -1.47
C MET A 178 -0.85 27.61 -1.44
N GLY A 179 -1.81 27.70 -2.35
CA GLY A 179 -3.05 26.91 -2.28
C GLY A 179 -2.82 25.41 -2.43
N LYS A 180 -1.83 24.97 -3.20
CA LYS A 180 -1.44 23.54 -3.25
C LYS A 180 -0.95 23.02 -1.88
N GLN A 181 -0.19 23.83 -1.14
CA GLN A 181 0.32 23.47 0.18
C GLN A 181 -0.78 23.49 1.25
N LEU A 182 -1.68 24.49 1.19
CA LEU A 182 -2.74 24.66 2.19
C LEU A 182 -3.94 23.73 1.95
N PHE A 183 -4.28 23.49 0.69
CA PHE A 183 -5.54 22.83 0.30
C PHE A 183 -5.36 21.54 -0.49
N GLY A 184 -4.13 21.10 -0.79
CA GLY A 184 -3.89 19.83 -1.51
C GLY A 184 -4.51 18.62 -0.80
N ASN A 185 -4.49 18.66 0.54
CA ASN A 185 -5.13 17.66 1.39
C ASN A 185 -6.66 17.70 1.35
N LEU A 186 -7.31 18.57 0.59
CA LEU A 186 -8.76 18.60 0.38
C LEU A 186 -9.19 17.95 -0.94
N ASN A 187 -8.23 17.51 -1.77
CA ASN A 187 -8.53 16.83 -3.03
C ASN A 187 -9.42 15.60 -2.76
N PRO A 188 -10.60 15.49 -3.40
CA PRO A 188 -11.52 14.38 -3.15
C PRO A 188 -10.98 13.05 -3.68
N VAL A 189 -10.06 13.07 -4.65
CA VAL A 189 -9.43 11.88 -5.22
C VAL A 189 -8.22 11.48 -4.38
N ARG A 190 -8.38 10.37 -3.67
CA ARG A 190 -7.36 9.82 -2.75
C ARG A 190 -6.67 8.58 -3.26
N THR A 191 -7.29 7.88 -4.21
CA THR A 191 -6.75 6.69 -4.84
C THR A 191 -6.66 6.92 -6.33
N GLY A 192 -5.77 6.19 -7.01
CA GLY A 192 -5.65 6.32 -8.45
C GLY A 192 -4.86 5.19 -9.10
N GLY A 193 -4.86 5.23 -10.42
CA GLY A 193 -4.12 4.30 -11.25
C GLY A 193 -4.77 2.91 -11.36
N PRO A 194 -4.07 1.99 -12.04
CA PRO A 194 -4.59 0.65 -12.35
C PRO A 194 -4.86 -0.25 -11.15
N MET A 195 -4.31 0.09 -9.98
CA MET A 195 -4.48 -0.68 -8.74
C MET A 195 -5.13 0.16 -7.64
N GLN A 196 -5.70 1.33 -7.97
CA GLN A 196 -6.43 2.20 -7.03
C GLN A 196 -5.67 2.46 -5.71
N VAL A 197 -4.38 2.79 -5.83
CA VAL A 197 -3.50 2.94 -4.67
C VAL A 197 -3.72 4.31 -4.04
N SER A 198 -3.72 4.36 -2.69
CA SER A 198 -3.78 5.61 -1.95
C SER A 198 -2.59 6.51 -2.28
N VAL A 199 -2.86 7.78 -2.61
CA VAL A 199 -1.84 8.80 -2.87
C VAL A 199 -1.00 9.04 -1.62
N ALA A 200 -1.64 9.10 -0.44
CA ALA A 200 -0.92 9.27 0.83
C ALA A 200 0.02 8.08 1.11
N PHE A 201 -0.43 6.85 0.79
CA PHE A 201 0.43 5.68 0.88
C PHE A 201 1.62 5.80 -0.07
N ALA A 202 1.39 6.16 -1.34
CA ALA A 202 2.43 6.30 -2.34
C ALA A 202 3.47 7.36 -1.95
N GLU A 203 3.03 8.52 -1.48
CA GLU A 203 3.90 9.61 -0.99
C GLU A 203 4.76 9.15 0.18
N ALA A 204 4.17 8.46 1.17
CA ALA A 204 4.92 7.88 2.30
C ALA A 204 5.88 6.75 1.89
N ASN A 205 5.67 6.14 0.72
CA ASN A 205 6.40 4.96 0.27
C ASN A 205 7.17 5.17 -1.05
N ALA A 206 7.49 6.41 -1.43
CA ALA A 206 8.17 6.75 -2.68
C ALA A 206 9.65 6.30 -2.75
N ARG A 207 10.28 5.99 -1.60
CA ARG A 207 11.67 5.54 -1.57
C ARG A 207 11.87 4.28 -2.41
N GLY A 208 12.81 4.35 -3.35
CA GLY A 208 13.14 3.26 -4.29
C GLY A 208 12.34 3.29 -5.59
N TYR A 209 11.46 4.29 -5.81
CA TYR A 209 10.74 4.44 -7.06
C TYR A 209 11.73 4.64 -8.23
N PRO A 210 11.69 3.78 -9.27
CA PRO A 210 12.78 3.69 -10.25
C PRO A 210 12.63 4.68 -11.42
N TYR A 211 11.53 5.43 -11.49
CA TYR A 211 11.24 6.33 -12.61
C TYR A 211 11.44 7.80 -12.22
N PRO A 212 11.89 8.66 -13.15
CA PRO A 212 11.89 10.10 -12.93
C PRO A 212 10.47 10.60 -12.66
N VAL A 213 10.31 11.35 -11.56
CA VAL A 213 9.06 12.03 -11.19
C VAL A 213 9.03 13.36 -11.92
N LYS A 214 8.11 13.50 -12.88
CA LYS A 214 8.00 14.75 -13.67
C LYS A 214 7.31 15.87 -12.92
N GLU A 215 6.27 15.53 -12.16
CA GLU A 215 5.41 16.50 -11.47
C GLU A 215 5.36 16.22 -9.97
N SER A 216 4.73 15.11 -9.59
CA SER A 216 4.69 14.66 -8.20
C SER A 216 4.36 13.17 -8.11
N ILE A 217 4.51 12.59 -6.91
CA ILE A 217 4.14 11.20 -6.65
C ILE A 217 2.65 10.96 -6.89
N ARG A 218 1.80 11.93 -6.54
CA ARG A 218 0.37 11.90 -6.89
C ARG A 218 0.15 11.67 -8.38
N HIS A 219 0.83 12.42 -9.25
CA HIS A 219 0.69 12.25 -10.70
C HIS A 219 1.20 10.88 -11.17
N GLU A 220 2.33 10.42 -10.59
CA GLU A 220 2.86 9.09 -10.90
C GLU A 220 1.87 7.98 -10.52
N VAL A 221 1.11 8.09 -9.42
CA VAL A 221 0.08 7.12 -9.03
C VAL A 221 -0.97 6.90 -10.13
N PHE A 222 -1.35 7.94 -10.87
CA PHE A 222 -2.32 7.82 -11.97
C PHE A 222 -1.72 7.24 -13.26
N THR A 223 -0.39 7.10 -13.35
CA THR A 223 0.24 6.41 -14.48
C THR A 223 0.15 4.89 -14.31
N ARG A 224 0.21 4.13 -15.41
CA ARG A 224 0.28 2.67 -15.34
C ARG A 224 1.48 2.21 -14.50
N ARG A 225 2.68 2.71 -14.83
CA ARG A 225 3.93 2.33 -14.17
C ARG A 225 3.93 2.65 -12.68
N GLY A 226 3.44 3.83 -12.30
CA GLY A 226 3.44 4.27 -10.90
C GLY A 226 2.40 3.52 -10.10
N GLY A 227 1.15 3.41 -10.59
CA GLY A 227 0.13 2.63 -9.90
C GLY A 227 0.48 1.14 -9.75
N ILE A 228 1.15 0.54 -10.75
CA ILE A 228 1.66 -0.84 -10.63
C ILE A 228 2.79 -0.93 -9.60
N TRP A 229 3.74 0.01 -9.61
CA TRP A 229 4.86 -0.02 -8.67
C TRP A 229 4.40 0.16 -7.22
N PHE A 230 3.60 1.20 -6.95
CA PHE A 230 3.05 1.48 -5.63
C PHE A 230 2.05 0.41 -5.19
N GLY A 231 1.27 -0.15 -6.11
CA GLY A 231 0.35 -1.24 -5.79
C GLY A 231 1.09 -2.52 -5.43
N THR A 232 2.16 -2.86 -6.17
CA THR A 232 3.06 -3.96 -5.83
C THR A 232 3.69 -3.74 -4.45
N LYS A 233 4.11 -2.51 -4.16
CA LYS A 233 4.60 -2.14 -2.83
C LYS A 233 3.53 -2.30 -1.76
N HIS A 234 2.27 -1.96 -2.04
CA HIS A 234 1.18 -2.10 -1.09
C HIS A 234 0.84 -3.57 -0.79
N ILE A 235 1.01 -4.49 -1.76
CA ILE A 235 0.80 -5.94 -1.52
C ILE A 235 1.96 -6.54 -0.70
N PHE A 236 3.21 -6.21 -1.05
CA PHE A 236 4.40 -6.96 -0.60
C PHE A 236 5.39 -6.16 0.27
N GLY A 237 5.27 -4.84 0.34
CA GLY A 237 6.23 -3.93 0.97
C GLY A 237 6.25 -3.95 2.50
N TYR A 238 5.58 -4.92 3.12
CA TYR A 238 5.57 -5.14 4.55
C TYR A 238 5.72 -6.63 4.89
N PRO A 239 6.49 -6.97 5.94
CA PRO A 239 6.60 -8.34 6.40
C PRO A 239 5.29 -8.78 7.03
N ALA A 240 4.72 -9.86 6.53
CA ALA A 240 3.52 -10.47 7.09
C ALA A 240 3.66 -11.98 6.98
N ASP A 241 3.56 -12.64 8.14
CA ASP A 241 3.53 -14.10 8.29
C ASP A 241 2.08 -14.58 8.23
N TYR A 242 1.47 -14.39 7.06
CA TYR A 242 0.12 -14.86 6.79
C TYR A 242 0.17 -16.26 6.18
N PRO A 243 -0.76 -17.15 6.59
CA PRO A 243 -0.80 -18.50 6.03
C PRO A 243 -1.26 -18.53 4.56
N ASP A 244 -1.82 -17.41 4.07
CA ASP A 244 -2.35 -17.28 2.72
C ASP A 244 -2.22 -15.82 2.22
N THR A 245 -1.95 -15.63 0.92
CA THR A 245 -1.92 -14.32 0.26
C THR A 245 -3.28 -13.61 0.30
N LEU A 246 -4.38 -14.35 0.47
CA LEU A 246 -5.73 -13.82 0.71
C LEU A 246 -5.75 -12.68 1.74
N TYR A 247 -5.00 -12.81 2.84
CA TYR A 247 -4.94 -11.78 3.88
C TYR A 247 -4.16 -10.53 3.43
N ARG A 248 -3.20 -10.66 2.52
CA ARG A 248 -2.56 -9.50 1.89
C ARG A 248 -3.53 -8.75 0.98
N PHE A 249 -4.47 -9.44 0.32
CA PHE A 249 -5.51 -8.77 -0.47
C PHE A 249 -6.54 -8.06 0.41
N ALA A 250 -6.85 -8.62 1.58
CA ALA A 250 -7.65 -7.91 2.58
C ALA A 250 -6.93 -6.65 3.09
N ASP A 251 -5.65 -6.77 3.43
CA ASP A 251 -4.82 -5.64 3.87
C ASP A 251 -4.60 -4.60 2.75
N PHE A 252 -4.59 -5.01 1.48
CA PHE A 252 -4.53 -4.08 0.36
C PHE A 252 -5.70 -3.09 0.40
N ASN A 253 -6.89 -3.60 0.74
CA ASN A 253 -8.12 -2.80 0.82
C ASN A 253 -8.29 -2.09 2.18
N ALA A 254 -7.89 -2.73 3.28
CA ALA A 254 -8.14 -2.25 4.64
C ALA A 254 -6.95 -1.54 5.31
N GLY A 255 -5.77 -1.59 4.71
CA GLY A 255 -4.52 -1.11 5.30
C GLY A 255 -3.60 -2.25 5.76
N TRP A 256 -2.30 -1.99 5.79
CA TRP A 256 -1.31 -2.96 6.23
C TRP A 256 -1.61 -3.47 7.64
N TYR A 257 -1.50 -4.78 7.81
CA TYR A 257 -1.76 -5.51 9.06
C TYR A 257 -3.22 -5.57 9.52
N ALA A 258 -4.18 -5.06 8.75
CA ALA A 258 -5.60 -5.09 9.13
C ALA A 258 -6.08 -6.52 9.45
N SER A 259 -5.69 -7.53 8.68
CA SER A 259 -6.08 -8.92 8.91
C SER A 259 -5.53 -9.49 10.22
N ARG A 260 -4.26 -9.18 10.54
CA ARG A 260 -3.65 -9.53 11.84
C ARG A 260 -4.37 -8.83 12.99
N ASN A 261 -4.62 -7.54 12.82
CA ASN A 261 -5.20 -6.71 13.87
C ASN A 261 -6.66 -7.09 14.13
N ALA A 262 -7.42 -7.44 13.09
CA ALA A 262 -8.77 -8.00 13.22
C ALA A 262 -8.74 -9.33 13.99
N ALA A 263 -7.74 -10.19 13.75
CA ALA A 263 -7.57 -11.43 14.51
C ALA A 263 -7.24 -11.16 15.98
N PHE A 264 -6.43 -10.14 16.25
CA PHE A 264 -6.16 -9.68 17.62
C PHE A 264 -7.43 -9.16 18.29
N GLN A 265 -8.25 -8.34 17.61
CA GLN A 265 -9.55 -7.90 18.14
C GLN A 265 -10.49 -9.09 18.43
N ALA A 266 -10.46 -10.15 17.61
CA ALA A 266 -11.24 -11.35 17.88
C ALA A 266 -10.76 -12.08 19.14
N ALA A 267 -9.44 -12.17 19.34
CA ALA A 267 -8.85 -12.71 20.57
C ALA A 267 -9.20 -11.85 21.80
N VAL A 268 -9.12 -10.53 21.70
CA VAL A 268 -9.55 -9.59 22.76
C VAL A 268 -11.03 -9.79 23.08
N SER A 269 -11.88 -9.91 22.06
CA SER A 269 -13.33 -10.11 22.25
C SER A 269 -13.62 -11.40 23.03
N ARG A 270 -12.93 -12.50 22.67
CA ARG A 270 -13.03 -13.78 23.38
C ARG A 270 -12.60 -13.67 24.85
N VAL A 271 -11.45 -13.05 25.10
CA VAL A 271 -10.84 -12.99 26.44
C VAL A 271 -11.58 -12.03 27.37
N SER A 272 -12.06 -10.89 26.84
CA SER A 272 -12.76 -9.85 27.60
C SER A 272 -14.28 -10.06 27.70
N GLY A 273 -14.87 -10.86 26.81
CA GLY A 273 -16.32 -10.97 26.65
C GLY A 273 -16.98 -9.76 26.00
N LYS A 274 -16.20 -8.77 25.51
CA LYS A 274 -16.73 -7.56 24.88
C LYS A 274 -16.71 -7.69 23.35
N PRO A 275 -17.82 -7.45 22.65
CA PRO A 275 -17.83 -7.51 21.19
C PRO A 275 -17.05 -6.36 20.55
N LEU A 276 -16.23 -6.66 19.55
CA LEU A 276 -15.50 -5.69 18.71
C LEU A 276 -15.88 -5.85 17.24
N ALA A 277 -15.67 -4.79 16.44
CA ALA A 277 -16.06 -4.74 15.02
C ALA A 277 -15.17 -5.58 14.08
N LEU A 278 -14.01 -6.05 14.56
CA LEU A 278 -13.04 -6.83 13.78
C LEU A 278 -12.59 -6.10 12.49
N ASP A 279 -12.43 -4.79 12.57
CA ASP A 279 -12.05 -3.88 11.49
C ASP A 279 -10.52 -3.72 11.36
N GLY A 280 -9.74 -4.17 12.34
CA GLY A 280 -8.29 -3.99 12.37
C GLY A 280 -7.80 -2.71 13.04
N ASP A 281 -8.71 -1.82 13.45
CA ASP A 281 -8.36 -0.57 14.13
C ASP A 281 -8.09 -0.83 15.62
N LEU A 282 -6.81 -0.76 16.00
CA LEU A 282 -6.39 -1.00 17.38
C LEU A 282 -6.50 0.25 18.25
N ILE A 283 -6.35 1.43 17.65
CA ILE A 283 -6.38 2.73 18.32
C ILE A 283 -7.33 3.69 17.60
N ARG A 284 -7.50 4.88 18.20
CA ARG A 284 -8.08 6.03 17.51
C ARG A 284 -6.98 6.82 16.84
N TYR A 285 -7.14 7.13 15.55
CA TYR A 285 -6.20 7.96 14.80
C TYR A 285 -6.49 9.46 14.93
N ASP A 286 -7.70 9.81 15.37
CA ASP A 286 -8.18 11.18 15.52
C ASP A 286 -7.96 11.75 16.93
N SER A 287 -7.51 10.93 17.88
CA SER A 287 -7.43 11.28 19.29
C SER A 287 -6.51 10.32 20.04
N ASP A 288 -5.78 10.82 21.04
CA ASP A 288 -5.06 9.97 22.01
C ASP A 288 -6.00 9.30 23.04
N LEU A 289 -7.31 9.55 22.99
CA LEU A 289 -8.27 8.86 23.84
C LEU A 289 -8.40 7.38 23.46
N PRO A 290 -8.58 6.46 24.43
CA PRO A 290 -8.73 5.04 24.16
C PRO A 290 -9.88 4.71 23.21
N GLY A 291 -9.60 3.89 22.20
CA GLY A 291 -10.61 3.29 21.32
C GLY A 291 -11.34 2.12 21.98
N LYS A 292 -12.32 1.54 21.27
CA LYS A 292 -13.09 0.37 21.76
C LYS A 292 -12.18 -0.84 22.02
N THR A 293 -11.24 -1.11 21.11
CA THR A 293 -10.24 -2.17 21.26
C THR A 293 -9.42 -1.97 22.54
N GLU A 294 -8.86 -0.77 22.73
CA GLU A 294 -8.07 -0.44 23.92
C GLU A 294 -8.87 -0.56 25.22
N LEU A 295 -10.11 -0.06 25.25
CA LEU A 295 -11.00 -0.21 26.41
C LEU A 295 -11.34 -1.67 26.73
N ALA A 296 -11.42 -2.54 25.72
CA ALA A 296 -11.59 -3.97 25.92
C ALA A 296 -10.32 -4.61 26.50
N VAL A 297 -9.13 -4.25 25.99
CA VAL A 297 -7.86 -4.71 26.54
C VAL A 297 -7.66 -4.22 27.99
N HIS A 298 -8.05 -2.98 28.32
CA HIS A 298 -8.02 -2.46 29.68
C HIS A 298 -8.81 -3.33 30.67
N SER A 299 -9.92 -3.94 30.25
CA SER A 299 -10.72 -4.82 31.12
C SER A 299 -10.04 -6.14 31.46
N ILE A 300 -8.99 -6.51 30.73
CA ILE A 300 -8.19 -7.72 30.97
C ILE A 300 -6.74 -7.40 31.37
N ALA A 301 -6.44 -6.13 31.72
CA ALA A 301 -5.10 -5.64 32.02
C ALA A 301 -4.39 -6.45 33.14
N SER A 302 -5.13 -6.84 34.18
CA SER A 302 -4.61 -7.70 35.25
C SER A 302 -4.24 -9.09 34.76
N ARG A 303 -5.01 -9.67 33.83
CA ARG A 303 -4.77 -11.00 33.25
C ARG A 303 -3.58 -11.02 32.30
N VAL A 304 -3.33 -9.91 31.60
CA VAL A 304 -2.13 -9.75 30.76
C VAL A 304 -0.95 -9.15 31.52
N ASN A 305 -1.10 -8.82 32.82
CA ASN A 305 -0.06 -8.21 33.67
C ASN A 305 0.63 -7.00 33.01
N MET A 306 -0.16 -6.03 32.55
CA MET A 306 0.32 -4.80 31.90
C MET A 306 -0.42 -3.57 32.41
N SER A 307 0.28 -2.44 32.52
CA SER A 307 -0.36 -1.15 32.79
C SER A 307 -1.14 -0.65 31.57
N LYS A 308 -2.11 0.24 31.80
CA LYS A 308 -2.85 0.90 30.70
C LYS A 308 -1.91 1.64 29.73
N GLN A 309 -0.89 2.31 30.26
CA GLN A 309 0.17 2.96 29.46
C GLN A 309 0.88 1.95 28.54
N ALA A 310 1.32 0.80 29.08
CA ALA A 310 2.02 -0.22 28.30
C ALA A 310 1.12 -0.86 27.23
N ILE A 311 -0.16 -1.03 27.54
CA ILE A 311 -1.19 -1.48 26.58
C ILE A 311 -1.29 -0.47 25.43
N HIS A 312 -1.50 0.81 25.74
CA HIS A 312 -1.63 1.86 24.74
C HIS A 312 -0.40 1.94 23.82
N GLN A 313 0.81 1.90 24.39
CA GLN A 313 2.05 1.90 23.60
C GLN A 313 2.17 0.67 22.68
N SER A 314 1.73 -0.51 23.14
CA SER A 314 1.73 -1.71 22.31
C SER A 314 0.72 -1.59 21.16
N LEU A 315 -0.49 -1.07 21.41
CA LEU A 315 -1.51 -0.90 20.38
C LEU A 315 -1.11 0.13 19.31
N LYS A 316 -0.33 1.15 19.67
CA LYS A 316 0.26 2.12 18.71
C LYS A 316 1.19 1.48 17.68
N LEU A 317 1.70 0.27 17.95
CA LEU A 317 2.49 -0.50 16.97
C LEU A 317 1.62 -1.20 15.91
N GLY A 318 0.29 -1.04 15.96
CA GLY A 318 -0.68 -1.77 15.13
C GLY A 318 -0.42 -1.74 13.62
N ASP A 319 0.23 -0.70 13.12
CA ASP A 319 0.55 -0.56 11.69
C ASP A 319 1.99 -0.99 11.35
N THR A 320 2.68 -1.65 12.28
CA THR A 320 4.05 -2.16 12.11
C THR A 320 4.14 -3.66 12.39
N SER A 321 5.27 -4.26 12.02
CA SER A 321 5.56 -5.67 12.30
C SER A 321 5.87 -5.93 13.78
N ASP A 322 6.22 -4.89 14.53
CA ASP A 322 6.63 -5.02 15.94
C ASP A 322 5.45 -5.29 16.86
N PHE A 323 4.21 -4.96 16.46
CA PHE A 323 3.04 -5.34 17.26
C PHE A 323 2.96 -6.85 17.48
N ALA A 324 3.26 -7.65 16.46
CA ALA A 324 3.25 -9.11 16.55
C ALA A 324 4.33 -9.69 17.48
N LYS A 325 5.32 -8.87 17.86
CA LYS A 325 6.40 -9.20 18.80
C LYS A 325 6.14 -8.65 20.21
N SER A 326 5.08 -7.85 20.38
CA SER A 326 4.79 -7.20 21.66
C SER A 326 4.29 -8.20 22.70
N ASP A 327 4.62 -7.93 23.97
CA ASP A 327 4.09 -8.68 25.11
C ASP A 327 2.57 -8.72 25.11
N LEU A 328 1.92 -7.60 24.75
CA LEU A 328 0.47 -7.54 24.68
C LEU A 328 -0.09 -8.56 23.68
N TYR A 329 0.47 -8.58 22.47
CA TYR A 329 0.06 -9.51 21.42
C TYR A 329 0.18 -10.96 21.89
N HIS A 330 1.34 -11.35 22.39
CA HIS A 330 1.59 -12.72 22.85
C HIS A 330 0.69 -13.11 24.03
N ARG A 331 0.53 -12.24 25.03
CA ARG A 331 -0.25 -12.55 26.24
C ARG A 331 -1.76 -12.63 25.95
N VAL A 332 -2.31 -11.73 25.14
CA VAL A 332 -3.73 -11.80 24.73
C VAL A 332 -4.00 -13.09 23.98
N PHE A 333 -3.15 -13.44 23.02
CA PHE A 333 -3.34 -14.65 22.24
C PHE A 333 -3.12 -15.94 23.05
N ALA A 334 -2.19 -15.95 24.01
CA ALA A 334 -2.03 -17.06 24.94
C ALA A 334 -3.29 -17.28 25.79
N LEU A 335 -3.92 -16.20 26.28
CA LEU A 335 -5.20 -16.27 27.00
C LEU A 335 -6.32 -16.78 26.09
N ALA A 336 -6.39 -16.29 24.84
CA ALA A 336 -7.43 -16.69 23.89
C ALA A 336 -7.31 -18.16 23.48
N ASP A 337 -6.08 -18.64 23.22
CA ASP A 337 -5.79 -20.04 22.90
C ASP A 337 -6.16 -20.95 24.07
N LYS A 338 -5.77 -20.58 25.29
CA LYS A 338 -6.10 -21.34 26.51
C LYS A 338 -7.62 -21.44 26.71
N GLN A 339 -8.35 -20.35 26.53
CA GLN A 339 -9.80 -20.32 26.70
C GLN A 339 -10.54 -21.13 25.63
N ALA A 340 -10.01 -21.18 24.41
CA ALA A 340 -10.62 -21.94 23.31
C ALA A 340 -10.20 -23.42 23.26
N GLY A 341 -9.15 -23.81 24.00
CA GLY A 341 -8.54 -25.14 23.93
C GLY A 341 -7.79 -25.42 22.62
N THR A 342 -7.70 -24.44 21.72
CA THR A 342 -7.05 -24.56 20.40
C THR A 342 -6.40 -23.23 19.99
N ARG A 343 -5.37 -23.29 19.16
CA ARG A 343 -4.69 -22.10 18.63
C ARG A 343 -5.66 -21.26 17.80
N GLN A 344 -5.91 -20.03 18.24
CA GLN A 344 -6.77 -19.08 17.52
C GLN A 344 -6.05 -18.54 16.27
N PRO A 345 -6.80 -18.20 15.21
CA PRO A 345 -6.23 -17.57 14.02
C PRO A 345 -5.42 -16.31 14.35
N ARG A 346 -4.29 -16.11 13.67
CA ARG A 346 -3.47 -14.88 13.76
C ARG A 346 -3.69 -13.92 12.60
N ALA A 347 -4.54 -14.29 11.65
CA ALA A 347 -5.07 -13.44 10.59
C ALA A 347 -6.51 -13.88 10.32
N ILE A 348 -7.41 -12.92 10.15
CA ILE A 348 -8.80 -13.13 9.69
C ILE A 348 -9.14 -12.05 8.67
N LEU A 349 -10.16 -12.28 7.84
CA LEU A 349 -10.67 -11.23 6.95
C LEU A 349 -11.39 -10.14 7.79
N PRO A 350 -11.00 -8.86 7.68
CA PRO A 350 -11.64 -7.77 8.40
C PRO A 350 -13.14 -7.63 8.05
N GLY A 351 -13.94 -7.31 9.06
CA GLY A 351 -15.39 -7.13 8.99
C GLY A 351 -15.85 -5.77 8.43
N ILE A 352 -15.10 -5.18 7.50
CA ILE A 352 -15.33 -3.80 7.02
C ILE A 352 -16.33 -3.79 5.85
N GLN A 353 -17.33 -2.92 5.94
CA GLN A 353 -18.20 -2.59 4.80
C GLN A 353 -17.54 -1.52 3.93
N LEU A 354 -17.49 -1.76 2.62
CA LEU A 354 -16.94 -0.81 1.66
C LEU A 354 -17.97 0.28 1.37
N LYS A 355 -17.55 1.54 1.49
CA LYS A 355 -18.38 2.71 1.24
C LYS A 355 -17.72 3.61 0.21
N SER A 356 -18.46 3.98 -0.82
CA SER A 356 -18.06 4.98 -1.82
C SER A 356 -19.31 5.52 -2.49
N PRO A 357 -19.33 6.79 -2.95
CA PRO A 357 -20.42 7.31 -3.78
C PRO A 357 -20.72 6.49 -5.03
N LYS A 358 -19.76 5.65 -5.46
CA LYS A 358 -19.86 4.75 -6.62
C LYS A 358 -20.43 3.37 -6.29
N ILE A 359 -20.45 2.98 -5.01
CA ILE A 359 -20.86 1.64 -4.57
C ILE A 359 -22.36 1.65 -4.27
N THR A 360 -23.12 0.85 -5.03
CA THR A 360 -24.58 0.70 -4.88
C THR A 360 -25.01 -0.59 -4.18
N ARG A 361 -24.05 -1.45 -3.81
CA ARG A 361 -24.28 -2.76 -3.17
C ARG A 361 -23.46 -2.88 -1.89
N ASN A 362 -23.90 -3.71 -0.95
CA ASN A 362 -23.16 -4.01 0.27
C ASN A 362 -21.94 -4.89 -0.05
N LEU A 363 -20.80 -4.26 -0.31
CA LEU A 363 -19.50 -4.92 -0.52
C LEU A 363 -18.69 -4.89 0.78
N THR A 364 -17.79 -5.87 0.97
CA THR A 364 -16.92 -5.97 2.15
C THR A 364 -15.47 -6.20 1.76
N THR A 365 -14.53 -5.92 2.67
CA THR A 365 -13.11 -6.29 2.48
C THR A 365 -12.95 -7.79 2.21
N ALA A 366 -13.73 -8.63 2.89
CA ALA A 366 -13.76 -10.07 2.63
C ALA A 366 -14.20 -10.42 1.20
N TRP A 367 -15.20 -9.70 0.65
CA TRP A 367 -15.61 -9.88 -0.75
C TRP A 367 -14.47 -9.49 -1.70
N PHE A 368 -13.83 -8.34 -1.45
CA PHE A 368 -12.71 -7.88 -2.28
C PHE A 368 -11.58 -8.91 -2.28
N ALA A 369 -11.11 -9.31 -1.09
CA ALA A 369 -10.00 -10.23 -0.94
C ALA A 369 -10.24 -11.57 -1.65
N LYS A 370 -11.44 -12.15 -1.48
CA LYS A 370 -11.81 -13.41 -2.16
C LYS A 370 -11.88 -13.27 -3.68
N ARG A 371 -12.39 -12.13 -4.19
CA ARG A 371 -12.44 -11.89 -5.63
C ARG A 371 -11.05 -11.73 -6.24
N VAL A 372 -10.12 -11.09 -5.54
CA VAL A 372 -8.72 -11.00 -5.96
C VAL A 372 -8.05 -12.37 -5.90
N ASP A 373 -8.26 -13.13 -4.84
CA ASP A 373 -7.74 -14.49 -4.68
C ASP A 373 -8.21 -15.43 -5.80
N ASP A 374 -9.51 -15.43 -6.12
CA ASP A 374 -10.06 -16.21 -7.25
C ASP A 374 -9.35 -15.88 -8.58
N ARG A 375 -9.05 -14.60 -8.81
CA ARG A 375 -8.35 -14.10 -10.01
C ARG A 375 -6.89 -14.48 -10.01
N GLU A 376 -6.22 -14.39 -8.87
CA GLU A 376 -4.83 -14.78 -8.68
C GLU A 376 -4.65 -16.27 -8.97
N GLN A 377 -5.48 -17.11 -8.37
CA GLN A 377 -5.44 -18.55 -8.61
C GLN A 377 -5.77 -18.91 -10.07
N ALA A 378 -6.73 -18.23 -10.69
CA ALA A 378 -7.04 -18.41 -12.11
C ALA A 378 -5.87 -17.97 -13.00
N CYS A 379 -5.18 -16.90 -12.63
CA CYS A 379 -3.96 -16.46 -13.29
C CYS A 379 -2.86 -17.50 -13.17
N VAL A 380 -2.58 -18.00 -11.96
CA VAL A 380 -1.54 -19.03 -11.73
C VAL A 380 -1.82 -20.29 -12.53
N ARG A 381 -3.07 -20.77 -12.54
CA ARG A 381 -3.48 -21.93 -13.36
C ARG A 381 -3.23 -21.71 -14.85
N LYS A 382 -3.54 -20.51 -15.37
CA LYS A 382 -3.30 -20.16 -16.78
C LYS A 382 -1.80 -20.04 -17.07
N MET A 383 -1.04 -19.36 -16.22
CA MET A 383 0.41 -19.20 -16.35
C MET A 383 1.13 -20.55 -16.43
N ALA A 384 0.67 -21.56 -15.68
CA ALA A 384 1.24 -22.91 -15.73
C ALA A 384 1.12 -23.59 -17.11
N SER A 385 0.18 -23.14 -17.95
CA SER A 385 -0.04 -23.65 -19.31
C SER A 385 0.64 -22.82 -20.41
N ILE A 386 1.07 -21.60 -20.09
CA ILE A 386 1.75 -20.70 -21.04
C ILE A 386 3.21 -21.13 -21.11
N ARG A 387 3.55 -21.78 -22.22
CA ARG A 387 4.93 -22.14 -22.58
C ARG A 387 5.75 -20.93 -22.97
#